data_AF-A0A359KHB0-F1
#
_entry.id   AF-A0A359KHB0-F1
#
_cell.length_a   1.000
_cell.length_b   1.000
_cell.length_c   1.000
_cell.angle_alpha   90.00
_cell.angle_beta   90.00
_cell.angle_gamma   90.00
#
_symmetry.space_group_name_H-M   'P 1'
#
loop_
_entity.id
_entity.type
_entity.pdbx_description
1 polymer ?
#
loop_
_entity_poly.entity_id
_entity_poly.type
_entity_poly.pdbx_seq_one_letter_code
_entity_poly.pdbx_strand_id
1 'polypeptide(L)' 'MISPLSTAAAGMQAASARLEDSARRVATGRMDDYAVEAVEQIRAKSEFSANAAVARTTDEMTGTLLDILV' A
#
# COMPACT_ATOMS: atom_id res chain seq x y z
N MET A 1 0.58 4.65 -21.39
CA MET A 1 1.28 3.56 -20.68
C MET A 1 1.23 3.90 -19.19
N ILE A 2 0.62 3.05 -18.36
CA ILE A 2 0.57 3.28 -16.90
C ILE A 2 1.96 2.93 -16.35
N SER A 3 2.63 3.87 -15.68
CA SER A 3 3.95 3.63 -15.09
C SER A 3 3.80 2.70 -13.87
N PRO A 4 4.73 1.76 -13.61
CA PRO A 4 4.72 0.93 -12.40
C PRO A 4 4.61 1.75 -11.11
N LEU A 5 5.21 2.94 -11.09
CA LEU A 5 5.09 3.91 -9.99
C LEU A 5 3.64 4.39 -9.78
N SER A 6 2.91 4.68 -10.85
CA SER A 6 1.52 5.11 -10.75
C SER A 6 0.59 4.00 -10.26
N THR A 7 0.84 2.75 -10.65
CA THR A 7 0.11 1.58 -10.13
C THR A 7 0.41 1.37 -8.66
N ALA A 8 1.69 1.41 -8.26
CA ALA A 8 2.10 1.29 -6.87
C ALA A 8 1.48 2.40 -6.00
N ALA A 9 1.51 3.65 -6.47
CA ALA A 9 0.90 4.78 -5.78
C ALA A 9 -0.62 4.60 -5.59
N ALA A 10 -1.33 4.17 -6.64
CA ALA A 10 -2.76 3.87 -6.55
C ALA A 10 -3.05 2.73 -5.57
N GLY A 11 -2.24 1.67 -5.58
CA GLY A 11 -2.34 0.55 -4.65
C GLY A 11 -2.11 0.97 -3.19
N MET A 12 -1.10 1.81 -2.93
CA MET A 12 -0.85 2.37 -1.60
C MET A 12 -2.03 3.23 -1.11
N GLN A 13 -2.57 4.11 -1.96
CA GLN A 13 -3.74 4.94 -1.60
C GLN A 13 -4.96 4.08 -1.26
N ALA A 14 -5.22 3.04 -2.04
CA ALA A 14 -6.33 2.12 -1.77
C ALA A 14 -6.13 1.36 -0.44
N ALA A 15 -4.91 0.91 -0.16
CA ALA A 15 -4.58 0.25 1.10
C ALA A 15 -4.74 1.19 2.31
N SER A 16 -4.30 2.45 2.18
CA SER A 16 -4.50 3.47 3.22
C SER A 16 -5.98 3.76 3.48
N ALA A 17 -6.81 3.90 2.44
CA ALA A 17 -8.24 4.11 2.59
C ALA A 17 -8.92 2.94 3.34
N ARG A 18 -8.57 1.69 3.01
CA ARG A 18 -9.08 0.50 3.71
C ARG A 18 -8.70 0.49 5.20
N LEU A 19 -7.46 0.89 5.51
CA LEU A 19 -6.98 0.99 6.89
C LEU A 19 -7.74 2.07 7.67
N GLU A 20 -7.96 3.23 7.08
CA GLU A 20 -8.76 4.31 7.70
C GLU A 20 -10.20 3.87 7.97
N ASP A 21 -10.82 3.17 7.03
CA ASP A 21 -12.17 2.65 7.21
C ASP A 21 -12.24 1.60 8.32
N SER A 22 -11.27 0.69 8.42
CA SER A 22 -11.16 -0.25 9.54
C SER A 22 -10.99 0.48 10.87
N ALA A 23 -10.08 1.46 10.94
CA ALA A 23 -9.87 2.25 12.15
C ALA A 23 -11.14 2.96 12.62
N ARG A 24 -11.95 3.50 11.69
CA ARG A 24 -13.27 4.09 12.00
C ARG A 24 -14.25 3.06 12.55
N ARG A 25 -14.31 1.86 11.99
CA ARG A 25 -15.18 0.77 12.49
C ARG A 25 -14.76 0.33 13.91
N VAL A 26 -13.47 0.20 14.15
CA VAL A 26 -12.91 -0.10 15.49
C VAL A 26 -13.27 1.01 16.49
N ALA A 27 -13.05 2.28 16.12
CA ALA A 27 -13.30 3.42 17.00
C ALA A 27 -14.78 3.61 17.35
N THR A 28 -15.70 3.28 16.44
CA THR A 28 -17.15 3.39 16.69
C THR A 28 -17.72 2.21 17.47
N GLY A 29 -16.93 1.16 17.73
CA GLY A 29 -17.39 -0.06 18.41
C GLY A 29 -18.44 -0.86 17.63
N ARG A 30 -18.71 -0.50 16.37
CA ARG A 30 -19.66 -1.18 15.48
C ARG A 30 -18.99 -2.34 14.74
N MET A 31 -18.46 -3.29 15.49
CA MET A 31 -17.93 -4.52 14.90
C MET A 31 -18.49 -5.75 15.60
N ASP A 32 -18.91 -6.70 14.79
CA ASP A 32 -19.38 -8.00 15.27
C ASP A 32 -18.20 -8.96 15.57
N ASP A 33 -17.02 -8.72 14.97
CA ASP A 33 -15.82 -9.57 15.13
C ASP A 33 -14.49 -8.79 15.03
N TYR A 34 -13.75 -8.73 16.15
CA TYR A 34 -12.43 -8.10 16.26
C TYR A 34 -11.33 -8.84 15.47
N ALA A 35 -11.45 -10.16 15.32
CA ALA A 35 -10.46 -10.95 14.59
C ALA A 35 -10.51 -10.64 13.09
N VAL A 36 -11.70 -10.42 12.54
CA VAL A 36 -11.88 -10.02 11.14
C VAL A 36 -11.26 -8.64 10.89
N GLU A 37 -11.50 -7.66 11.76
CA GLU A 37 -10.89 -6.33 11.61
C GLU A 37 -9.36 -6.39 11.73
N ALA A 38 -8.82 -7.21 12.63
CA ALA A 38 -7.38 -7.41 12.73
C ALA A 38 -6.78 -8.00 11.44
N VAL A 39 -7.45 -8.98 10.82
CA VAL A 39 -7.04 -9.55 9.53
C VAL A 39 -7.08 -8.51 8.42
N GLU A 40 -8.13 -7.68 8.36
CA GLU A 40 -8.23 -6.59 7.38
C GLU A 40 -7.09 -5.58 7.54
N GLN A 41 -6.73 -5.21 8.77
CA GLN A 41 -5.60 -4.32 9.02
C GLN A 41 -4.26 -4.93 8.59
N ILE A 42 -4.04 -6.22 8.89
CA ILE A 42 -2.84 -6.95 8.45
C ILE A 42 -2.77 -6.98 6.92
N ARG A 43 -3.90 -7.24 6.26
CA ARG A 43 -4.01 -7.29 4.80
C ARG A 43 -3.69 -5.93 4.18
N ALA A 44 -4.29 -4.86 4.69
CA ALA A 44 -4.02 -3.49 4.23
C ALA A 44 -2.54 -3.11 4.41
N LYS A 45 -1.93 -3.45 5.55
CA LYS A 45 -0.50 -3.22 5.79
C LYS A 45 0.39 -3.98 4.80
N SER A 46 0.06 -5.23 4.51
CA SER A 46 0.78 -6.06 3.55
C SER A 46 0.67 -5.49 2.13
N GLU A 47 -0.54 -5.13 1.70
CA GLU A 47 -0.79 -4.49 0.39
C GLU A 47 -0.02 -3.18 0.24
N PHE A 48 -0.02 -2.33 1.28
CA PHE A 48 0.74 -1.09 1.26
C PHE A 48 2.24 -1.36 1.10
N SER A 49 2.79 -2.27 1.92
CA SER A 49 4.21 -2.62 1.89
C SER A 49 4.64 -3.21 0.54
N ALA A 50 3.80 -4.05 -0.06
CA ALA A 50 4.07 -4.63 -1.38
C ALA A 50 4.15 -3.55 -2.47
N ASN A 51 3.21 -2.61 -2.48
CA ASN A 51 3.24 -1.50 -3.43
C ASN A 51 4.42 -0.56 -3.18
N ALA A 52 4.78 -0.29 -1.93
CA ALA A 52 5.96 0.50 -1.58
C ALA A 52 7.26 -0.16 -2.08
N ALA A 53 7.37 -1.49 -1.98
CA ALA A 53 8.51 -2.23 -2.52
C ALA A 53 8.60 -2.09 -4.05
N VAL A 54 7.48 -2.21 -4.78
CA VAL A 54 7.43 -2.00 -6.23
C VAL A 54 7.88 -0.58 -6.61
N ALA A 55 7.41 0.43 -5.88
CA ALA A 55 7.82 1.82 -6.11
C ALA A 55 9.33 2.00 -5.90
N ARG A 56 9.87 1.44 -4.81
CA ARG A 56 11.31 1.48 -4.50
C ARG A 56 12.15 0.81 -5.58
N THR A 57 11.77 -0.38 -6.03
CA THR A 57 12.48 -1.08 -7.12
C THR A 57 12.41 -0.29 -8.42
N THR A 58 11.29 0.35 -8.72
CA THR A 58 11.18 1.17 -9.94
C THR A 58 12.11 2.38 -9.88
N ASP A 59 12.24 3.01 -8.71
CA ASP A 59 13.17 4.11 -8.47
C ASP A 59 14.63 3.67 -8.60
N GLU A 60 15.01 2.56 -7.94
CA GLU A 60 16.36 1.98 -8.03
C GLU A 60 16.75 1.61 -9.46
N MET A 61 15.84 1.01 -10.23
CA MET A 61 16.07 0.71 -11.64
C MET A 61 16.26 1.97 -12.47
N THR A 62 15.46 3.01 -12.21
CA THR A 62 15.58 4.30 -12.91
C THR A 62 16.93 4.95 -12.61
N GLY A 63 17.36 4.97 -11.35
CA GLY A 63 18.69 5.46 -10.95
C GLY A 63 19.81 4.67 -11.62
N THR A 64 19.75 3.33 -11.61
CA THR A 64 20.75 2.48 -12.27
C THR A 64 20.88 2.78 -13.76
N LEU A 65 19.76 3.03 -14.46
CA LEU A 65 19.79 3.41 -15.87
C LEU A 65 20.40 4.80 -16.10
N LEU A 66 20.16 5.75 -15.19
CA LEU A 66 20.76 7.08 -15.26
C LEU A 66 22.28 7.02 -15.00
N ASP A 67 22.72 6.22 -14.04
CA ASP A 67 24.15 6.06 -13.70
C ASP A 67 24.97 5.43 -14.84
N ILE A 68 24.35 4.62 -15.71
CA ILE A 68 25.04 4.07 -16.90
C ILE A 68 25.28 5.15 -17.97
N LEU A 69 24.43 6.18 -18.01
CA LEU A 69 24.45 7.21 -19.06
C LEU A 69 25.38 8.39 -18.74
N VAL A 70 25.80 8.54 -17.49
CA VAL A 70 26.63 9.64 -16.97
C VAL A 70 28.05 9.16 -16.71
#